data_AF-A0A7N2LCZ7-F1
#
_entry.id   AF-A0A7N2LCZ7-F1
#
_cell.length_a   1.000
_cell.length_b   1.000
_cell.length_c   1.000
_cell.angle_alpha   90.00
_cell.angle_beta   90.00
_cell.angle_gamma   90.00
#
_symmetry.space_group_name_H-M   'P 1'
#
loop_
_entity.id
_entity.type
_entity.pdbx_description
1 polymer ?
#
loop_
_entity_poly.entity_id
_entity_poly.type
_entity_poly.pdbx_seq_one_letter_code
_entity_poly.pdbx_strand_id
1 'polypeptide(L)'
;MLRLGLRFGTIGLDCLAFLFLPVARGSVLLRLIDIPFEQATRYHVWLGHLTMLLFTLHGLFYAIAWTIEGHILDEVARSKA
;
A
#
# COMPACT_ATOMS: atom_id res chain seq x y z
N MET A 1 -8.61 -14.42 -7.49
CA MET A 1 -7.55 -13.84 -6.64
C MET A 1 -6.99 -12.53 -7.22
N LEU A 2 -6.67 -12.46 -8.52
CA LEU A 2 -6.15 -11.26 -9.19
C LEU A 2 -6.97 -9.97 -8.98
N ARG A 3 -8.31 -10.03 -9.07
CA ARG A 3 -9.18 -8.86 -8.82
C ARG A 3 -9.11 -8.33 -7.39
N LEU A 4 -8.90 -9.21 -6.41
CA LEU A 4 -8.73 -8.79 -5.01
C LEU A 4 -7.38 -8.08 -4.84
N GLY A 5 -6.31 -8.67 -5.38
CA GLY A 5 -4.99 -8.02 -5.45
C GLY A 5 -5.08 -6.62 -6.06
N LEU A 6 -5.69 -6.47 -7.23
CA LEU A 6 -5.83 -5.17 -7.90
C LEU A 6 -6.55 -4.13 -7.03
N ARG A 7 -7.64 -4.54 -6.36
CA ARG A 7 -8.40 -3.67 -5.44
C ARG A 7 -7.60 -3.25 -4.21
N PHE A 8 -6.85 -4.16 -3.60
CA PHE A 8 -5.95 -3.83 -2.49
C PHE A 8 -4.83 -2.88 -2.94
N GLY A 9 -4.33 -3.06 -4.16
CA GLY A 9 -3.35 -2.16 -4.78
C GLY A 9 -3.90 -0.75 -5.00
N THR A 10 -5.12 -0.62 -5.54
CA THR A 10 -5.75 0.71 -5.74
C THR A 10 -6.05 1.42 -4.43
N ILE A 11 -6.59 0.70 -3.43
CA ILE A 11 -6.86 1.29 -2.10
C ILE A 11 -5.54 1.68 -1.42
N GLY A 12 -4.49 0.86 -1.56
CA GLY A 12 -3.15 1.17 -1.06
C GLY A 12 -2.53 2.40 -1.73
N LEU A 13 -2.79 2.61 -3.03
CA LEU A 13 -2.37 3.80 -3.79
C LEU A 13 -3.05 5.08 -3.28
N ASP A 14 -4.35 5.02 -2.99
CA ASP A 14 -5.06 6.14 -2.39
C ASP A 14 -4.48 6.45 -1.00
N CYS A 15 -4.29 5.44 -0.14
CA CYS A 15 -3.65 5.61 1.18
C CYS A 15 -2.24 6.19 1.07
N LEU A 16 -1.46 5.77 0.07
CA LEU A 16 -0.13 6.28 -0.19
C LEU A 16 -0.16 7.76 -0.62
N ALA A 17 -1.13 8.16 -1.45
CA ALA A 17 -1.32 9.56 -1.84
C ALA A 17 -1.62 10.46 -0.63
N PHE A 18 -2.49 10.00 0.28
CA PHE A 18 -2.79 10.71 1.53
C PHE A 18 -1.59 10.75 2.49
N LEU A 19 -0.68 9.77 2.42
CA LEU A 19 0.56 9.75 3.20
C LEU A 19 1.47 10.96 2.86
N PHE A 20 1.42 11.50 1.63
CA PHE A 20 2.23 12.66 1.23
C PHE A 20 1.69 14.01 1.74
N LEU A 21 0.42 14.11 2.13
CA LEU A 21 -0.17 15.35 2.65
C LEU A 21 0.56 15.93 3.88
N PRO A 22 0.91 15.15 4.92
CA PRO A 22 1.64 15.65 6.10
C PRO A 22 3.15 15.87 5.87
N VAL A 23 3.74 15.34 4.78
CA VAL A 23 5.13 15.66 4.40
C VAL A 23 5.28 17.13 4.00
N ALA A 24 4.19 17.77 3.56
CA ALA A 24 4.13 19.21 3.46
C ALA A 24 4.01 19.83 4.86
N ARG A 25 5.13 19.84 5.62
CA ARG A 25 5.32 20.50 6.93
C ARG A 25 4.98 22.01 6.97
N GLY A 26 4.49 22.57 5.86
CA GLY A 26 3.98 23.93 5.74
C GLY A 26 2.71 24.05 4.89
N SER A 27 1.99 22.94 4.66
CA SER A 27 0.72 22.99 3.93
C SER A 27 -0.29 23.84 4.69
N VAL A 28 -0.79 24.88 4.02
CA VAL A 28 -1.81 25.82 4.48
C VAL A 28 -3.02 25.11 5.08
N LEU A 29 -3.28 23.87 4.67
CA LEU A 29 -4.39 23.04 5.14
C LEU A 29 -4.35 22.75 6.65
N LEU A 30 -3.17 22.54 7.24
CA LEU A 30 -3.06 22.28 8.68
C LEU A 30 -3.29 23.54 9.52
N ARG A 31 -2.96 24.69 8.94
CA ARG A 31 -3.15 26.02 9.54
C ARG A 31 -4.58 26.54 9.34
N LEU A 32 -5.31 26.03 8.35
CA LEU A 32 -6.70 26.40 8.01
C LEU A 32 -7.74 25.63 8.85
N ILE A 33 -7.37 24.47 9.43
CA ILE A 33 -8.27 23.56 10.14
C ILE A 33 -8.10 23.58 11.68
N ASP A 34 -7.10 24.28 12.23
CA ASP A 34 -6.86 24.40 13.69
C ASP A 34 -6.76 23.04 14.44
N ILE A 35 -6.45 21.95 13.73
CA ILE A 35 -6.22 20.63 14.33
C ILE A 35 -4.75 20.55 14.75
N PRO A 36 -4.44 20.16 16.00
CA PRO A 36 -3.07 20.08 16.49
C PRO A 36 -2.23 19.13 15.62
N PHE A 37 -1.01 19.57 15.27
CA PHE A 37 -0.05 18.82 14.45
C PHE A 37 0.22 17.40 14.99
N GLU A 38 0.12 17.24 16.30
CA GLU A 38 0.25 15.95 16.99
C GLU A 38 -0.79 14.92 16.51
N GLN A 39 -2.02 15.35 16.27
CA GLN A 39 -3.11 14.47 15.84
C GLN A 39 -2.99 14.10 14.35
N ALA A 40 -2.56 15.04 13.51
CA ALA A 40 -2.28 14.77 12.10
C ALA A 40 -1.12 13.77 11.92
N THR A 41 -0.09 13.87 12.76
CA THR A 41 1.05 12.94 12.73
C THR A 41 0.64 11.55 13.22
N ARG A 42 -0.20 11.44 14.27
CA ARG A 42 -0.79 10.16 14.68
C ARG A 42 -1.63 9.52 13.59
N TYR A 43 -2.40 10.32 12.85
CA TYR A 43 -3.18 9.84 11.71
C TYR A 43 -2.30 9.35 10.57
N HIS A 44 -1.22 10.06 10.26
CA HIS A 44 -0.22 9.66 9.26
C HIS A 44 0.46 8.34 9.60
N VAL A 45 0.86 8.16 10.86
CA VAL A 45 1.48 6.89 11.31
C VAL A 45 0.49 5.74 11.16
N TRP A 46 -0.77 5.92 11.55
CA TRP A 46 -1.80 4.90 11.39
C TRP A 46 -2.08 4.58 9.92
N LEU A 47 -2.17 5.61 9.08
CA LEU A 47 -2.32 5.48 7.63
C LEU A 47 -1.12 4.77 6.98
N GLY A 48 0.09 5.02 7.47
CA GLY A 48 1.30 4.33 7.03
C GLY A 48 1.25 2.84 7.32
N HIS A 49 0.83 2.44 8.53
CA HIS A 49 0.64 1.03 8.87
C HIS A 49 -0.43 0.36 8.00
N LEU A 50 -1.55 1.06 7.74
CA LEU A 50 -2.59 0.56 6.86
C LEU A 50 -2.07 0.34 5.43
N THR A 51 -1.30 1.31 4.91
CA THR A 51 -0.68 1.22 3.57
C THR A 51 0.27 0.03 3.47
N MET A 52 1.15 -0.16 4.48
CA MET A 52 2.05 -1.32 4.55
C MET A 52 1.30 -2.65 4.52
N LEU A 53 0.21 -2.77 5.28
CA LEU A 53 -0.61 -3.98 5.33
C LEU A 53 -1.32 -4.25 3.99
N LEU A 54 -1.89 -3.21 3.36
CA LEU A 54 -2.55 -3.31 2.06
C LEU A 54 -1.58 -3.75 0.95
N PHE A 55 -0.37 -3.18 0.90
CA PHE A 55 0.66 -3.58 -0.05
C PHE A 55 1.18 -5.00 0.20
N THR A 56 1.31 -5.40 1.47
CA THR A 56 1.69 -6.78 1.82
C THR A 56 0.64 -7.78 1.34
N LEU A 57 -0.65 -7.50 1.58
CA LEU A 57 -1.75 -8.34 1.11
C LEU A 57 -1.85 -8.35 -0.42
N HIS A 58 -1.67 -7.21 -1.08
CA HIS A 58 -1.63 -7.11 -2.54
C HIS A 58 -0.57 -8.07 -3.11
N GLY A 59 0.68 -7.95 -2.65
CA GLY A 59 1.77 -8.83 -3.09
C GLY A 59 1.50 -10.30 -2.77
N LEU A 60 0.98 -10.60 -1.58
CA LEU A 60 0.67 -11.96 -1.16
C LEU A 60 -0.40 -12.62 -2.05
N PHE A 61 -1.48 -11.90 -2.40
CA PHE A 61 -2.50 -12.45 -3.30
C PHE A 61 -1.97 -12.72 -4.70
N TYR A 62 -1.06 -11.88 -5.21
CA TYR A 62 -0.39 -12.13 -6.48
C TYR A 62 0.57 -13.32 -6.41
N ALA A 63 1.37 -13.42 -5.35
CA ALA A 63 2.27 -14.54 -5.13
C ALA A 63 1.51 -15.88 -5.03
N ILE A 64 0.40 -15.92 -4.30
CA ILE A 64 -0.46 -17.10 -4.20
C ILE A 64 -1.11 -17.42 -5.55
N ALA A 65 -1.67 -16.42 -6.25
CA ALA A 65 -2.29 -16.63 -7.56
C ALA A 65 -1.28 -17.22 -8.56
N TRP A 66 -0.08 -16.63 -8.64
CA TRP A 66 1.01 -17.11 -9.50
C TRP A 66 1.43 -18.53 -9.11
N THR A 67 1.57 -18.82 -7.81
CA THR A 67 1.93 -20.17 -7.33
C THR A 67 0.90 -21.22 -7.74
N ILE A 68 -0.39 -20.93 -7.60
CA ILE A 68 -1.49 -21.84 -7.99
C ILE A 68 -1.53 -22.04 -9.50
N GLU A 69 -1.25 -21.00 -10.28
CA GLU A 69 -1.25 -21.03 -11.74
C GLU A 69 -0.02 -21.75 -12.32
N GLY A 70 0.88 -22.26 -11.47
CA GLY A 70 2.04 -23.06 -11.87
C GLY A 70 3.19 -22.26 -12.48
N HIS A 71 2.99 -20.98 -12.80
CA HIS A 71 3.99 -20.14 -13.44
C HIS A 71 5.29 -20.01 -12.62
N ILE A 72 5.29 -20.13 -11.28
CA ILE A 72 6.54 -20.07 -10.49
C ILE A 72 7.39 -21.33 -10.72
N LEU A 73 6.75 -22.50 -10.77
CA LEU A 73 7.43 -23.77 -11.02
C LEU A 73 7.95 -23.82 -12.46
N ASP A 74 7.18 -23.31 -13.42
CA ASP A 74 7.61 -23.17 -14.80
C ASP A 74 8.80 -22.20 -14.95
N GLU A 75 8.79 -21.06 -14.26
CA GLU A 75 9.90 -20.10 -14.30
C GLU A 75 11.18 -20.69 -13.68
N VAL A 76 11.06 -21.38 -12.54
CA VAL A 76 12.20 -22.04 -11.86
C VAL A 76 12.74 -23.21 -12.68
N ALA A 77 11.87 -23.99 -13.33
CA ALA A 77 12.30 -25.06 -14.24
C ALA A 77 13.03 -24.48 -15.46
N ARG A 78 12.53 -23.36 -16.00
CA ARG A 78 13.13 -22.67 -17.16
C ARG A 78 14.45 -21.96 -16.82
N SER A 79 14.63 -21.47 -15.60
CA SER A 79 15.89 -20.86 -15.16
C SER A 79 17.01 -21.88 -14.89
N LYS A 80 16.68 -23.17 -14.84
CA LYS A 80 17.60 -24.29 -14.57
C LYS A 80 18.03 -25.01 -15.87
N ALA A 81 17.43 -24.66 -17.01
CA ALA A 81 17.77 -25.16 -18.34
C ALA A 81 18.70 -24.18 -19.07
#